data_AF-A0AA51GWU6-F1
#
_entry.id   AF-A0AA51GWU6-F1
#
_cell.length_a   1.000
_cell.length_b   1.000
_cell.length_c   1.000
_cell.angle_alpha   90.00
_cell.angle_beta   90.00
_cell.angle_gamma   90.00
#
_symmetry.space_group_name_H-M   'P 1'
#
loop_
_entity.id
_entity.type
_entity.pdbx_description
1 polymer ?
#
loop_
_entity_poly.entity_id
_entity_poly.type
_entity_poly.pdbx_seq_one_letter_code
_entity_poly.pdbx_strand_id
1 'polypeptide(L)'
;MKKIRSEETKPPKPSAKDNMTRPKAEGIGLKVGTKVRQYIASSNEKKESKSTVREGTVVELWKYGFVVQLNTHKTFFRYNLLRGREIGERVEILKGRASR
;
A
#
# COMPACT_ATOMS: atom_id res chain seq x y z
N MET A 1 19.29 -10.62 -29.18
CA MET A 1 19.40 -9.91 -27.88
C MET A 1 18.04 -9.25 -27.56
N LYS A 2 17.24 -9.81 -26.63
CA LYS A 2 15.92 -9.24 -26.28
C LYS A 2 16.12 -8.15 -25.22
N LYS A 3 15.85 -6.89 -25.60
CA LYS A 3 15.82 -5.74 -24.68
C LYS A 3 14.74 -5.96 -23.62
N ILE A 4 15.18 -6.05 -22.37
CA ILE A 4 14.31 -6.07 -21.19
C ILE A 4 13.74 -4.65 -21.08
N ARG A 5 12.45 -4.48 -21.40
CA ARG A 5 11.75 -3.21 -21.16
C ARG A 5 11.59 -3.08 -19.65
N SER A 6 12.34 -2.16 -19.05
CA SER A 6 12.05 -1.64 -17.72
C SER A 6 10.62 -1.10 -17.76
N GLU A 7 9.70 -1.86 -17.19
CA GLU A 7 8.30 -1.45 -17.04
C GLU A 7 8.31 -0.31 -16.02
N GLU A 8 8.50 0.91 -16.53
CA GLU A 8 8.43 2.15 -15.79
C GLU A 8 7.06 2.19 -15.12
N THR A 9 7.04 1.91 -13.82
CA THR A 9 5.82 1.76 -13.01
C THR A 9 5.21 3.15 -12.82
N LYS A 10 4.62 3.70 -13.88
CA LYS A 10 3.99 5.02 -13.84
C LYS A 10 2.82 4.93 -12.86
N PRO A 11 2.71 5.87 -11.90
CA PRO A 11 1.64 5.83 -10.93
C PRO A 11 0.29 5.93 -11.64
N PRO A 12 -0.69 5.08 -11.32
CA PRO A 12 -1.99 5.08 -11.96
C PRO A 12 -2.73 6.39 -11.70
N LYS A 13 -3.54 6.84 -12.67
CA LYS A 13 -4.34 8.07 -12.60
C LYS A 13 -5.24 8.08 -11.35
N PRO A 14 -5.45 9.24 -10.70
CA PRO A 14 -6.30 9.35 -9.51
C PRO A 14 -7.76 8.99 -9.83
N SER A 15 -8.44 8.29 -8.93
CA SER A 15 -9.88 8.07 -9.03
C SER A 15 -10.62 9.24 -8.36
N ALA A 16 -11.73 9.69 -8.92
CA ALA A 16 -12.51 10.81 -8.36
C ALA A 16 -13.07 10.55 -6.94
N LYS A 17 -12.96 9.31 -6.44
CA LYS A 17 -13.34 8.89 -5.08
C LYS A 17 -12.17 8.94 -4.08
N ASP A 18 -10.97 9.33 -4.50
CA ASP A 18 -9.78 9.45 -3.64
C ASP A 18 -9.86 10.65 -2.69
N ASN A 19 -10.42 10.43 -1.50
CA ASN A 19 -10.46 11.41 -0.42
C ASN A 19 -9.19 11.41 0.46
N MET A 20 -8.31 10.44 0.27
CA MET A 20 -7.01 10.37 0.94
C MET A 20 -5.93 11.02 0.09
N THR A 21 -5.34 12.08 0.64
CA THR A 21 -4.23 12.81 0.04
C THR A 21 -2.95 12.53 0.82
N ARG A 22 -1.80 12.80 0.20
CA ARG A 22 -0.49 12.72 0.84
C ARG A 22 -0.45 13.35 2.25
N PRO A 23 -0.85 14.62 2.47
CA PRO A 23 -0.79 15.23 3.80
C PRO A 23 -1.67 14.51 4.84
N LYS A 24 -2.81 13.94 4.45
CA LYS A 24 -3.63 13.10 5.36
C LYS A 24 -2.92 11.79 5.70
N ALA A 25 -2.27 11.17 4.71
CA ALA A 25 -1.50 9.94 4.91
C ALA A 25 -0.29 10.18 5.84
N GLU A 26 0.43 11.28 5.62
CA GLU A 26 1.51 11.71 6.52
C GLU A 26 0.97 11.99 7.93
N GLY A 27 -0.20 12.65 8.05
CA GLY A 27 -0.87 12.91 9.33
C GLY A 27 -1.27 11.67 10.12
N ILE A 28 -1.52 10.52 9.47
CA ILE A 28 -1.77 9.24 10.15
C ILE A 28 -0.49 8.45 10.45
N GLY A 29 0.68 8.97 10.09
CA GLY A 29 2.00 8.39 10.37
C GLY A 29 2.67 7.71 9.19
N LEU A 30 2.19 7.90 7.95
CA LEU A 30 2.85 7.38 6.77
C LEU A 30 4.10 8.21 6.45
N LYS A 31 5.28 7.60 6.52
CA LYS A 31 6.56 8.21 6.15
C LYS A 31 7.47 7.17 5.53
N VAL A 32 8.49 7.62 4.82
CA VAL A 32 9.57 6.72 4.36
C VAL A 32 10.21 6.04 5.58
N GLY A 33 10.44 4.73 5.46
CA GLY A 33 10.90 3.87 6.55
C GLY A 33 9.79 3.26 7.41
N THR A 34 8.53 3.69 7.26
CA THR A 34 7.42 3.10 8.03
C THR A 34 7.08 1.71 7.52
N LYS A 35 6.90 0.76 8.44
CA LYS A 35 6.39 -0.57 8.11
C LYS A 35 4.88 -0.53 7.88
N VAL A 36 4.42 -1.26 6.88
CA VAL A 36 3.01 -1.40 6.55
C VAL A 36 2.64 -2.86 6.36
N ARG A 37 1.36 -3.18 6.61
CA ARG A 37 0.73 -4.47 6.34
C ARG A 37 -0.31 -4.32 5.25
N GLN A 38 -0.13 -5.00 4.14
CA GLN A 38 -1.15 -5.17 3.12
C GLN A 38 -1.99 -6.39 3.48
N TYR A 39 -3.31 -6.22 3.52
CA TYR A 39 -4.31 -7.26 3.67
C TYR A 39 -4.99 -7.45 2.32
N ILE A 40 -4.89 -8.66 1.77
CA ILE A 40 -5.56 -9.06 0.55
C ILE A 40 -6.64 -10.07 0.94
N ALA A 41 -7.89 -9.60 0.95
CA ALA A 41 -9.06 -10.47 1.13
C ALA A 41 -9.35 -11.18 -0.18
N SER A 42 -9.05 -12.47 -0.26
CA SER A 42 -9.50 -13.30 -1.37
C SER A 42 -10.96 -13.66 -1.12
N SER A 43 -11.88 -13.11 -1.92
CA SER A 43 -13.29 -13.53 -1.90
C SER A 43 -13.40 -14.88 -2.57
N ASN A 44 -13.12 -15.94 -1.83
CA ASN A 44 -13.50 -17.28 -2.25
C ASN A 44 -14.82 -17.61 -1.56
N GLU A 45 -15.86 -17.96 -2.33
CA GLU A 45 -17.23 -18.25 -1.87
C GLU A 45 -17.34 -19.42 -0.86
N LYS A 46 -16.21 -20.02 -0.47
CA LYS A 46 -16.12 -21.12 0.48
C LYS A 46 -15.41 -20.69 1.76
N LYS A 47 -16.17 -20.12 2.70
CA LYS A 47 -16.06 -20.19 4.18
C LYS A 47 -14.70 -20.13 4.91
N GLU A 48 -13.58 -19.78 4.28
CA GLU A 48 -12.33 -19.49 4.95
C GLU A 48 -11.77 -18.17 4.41
N SER A 49 -11.92 -17.11 5.19
CA SER A 49 -11.32 -15.80 4.92
C SER A 49 -9.79 -15.87 5.03
N LYS A 50 -9.12 -16.51 4.07
CA LYS A 50 -7.66 -16.50 3.95
C LYS A 50 -7.22 -15.09 3.54
N SER A 51 -7.05 -14.25 4.55
CA SER A 51 -6.47 -12.93 4.41
C SER A 51 -4.98 -13.12 4.17
N THR A 52 -4.50 -12.87 2.94
CA THR A 52 -3.05 -12.87 2.70
C THR A 52 -2.51 -11.57 3.26
N VAL A 53 -1.68 -11.67 4.31
CA VAL A 53 -1.01 -10.52 4.90
C VAL A 53 0.40 -10.44 4.35
N ARG A 54 0.74 -9.31 3.72
CA ARG A 54 2.11 -9.01 3.30
C ARG A 54 2.64 -7.84 4.09
N GLU A 55 3.87 -7.95 4.57
CA GLU A 55 4.56 -6.86 5.25
C GLU A 55 5.57 -6.22 4.30
N GLY A 56 5.72 -4.91 4.43
CA GLY A 56 6.75 -4.17 3.72
C GLY A 56 7.07 -2.85 4.37
N THR A 57 8.04 -2.16 3.79
CA THR A 57 8.51 -0.86 4.27
C THR A 57 8.27 0.19 3.20
N VAL A 58 7.67 1.32 3.58
CA VAL A 58 7.52 2.47 2.67
C VAL A 58 8.89 2.99 2.30
N VAL A 59 9.22 3.00 1.01
CA VAL A 59 10.51 3.50 0.51
C VAL A 59 10.37 4.86 -0.16
N GLU A 60 9.20 5.18 -0.72
CA GLU A 60 8.98 6.44 -1.43
C GLU A 60 7.55 6.97 -1.23
N LEU A 61 7.41 8.28 -1.15
CA LEU A 61 6.12 8.97 -1.10
C LEU A 61 5.92 9.82 -2.36
N TRP A 62 4.86 9.53 -3.09
CA TRP A 62 4.53 10.17 -4.35
C TRP A 62 3.30 11.06 -4.16
N LYS A 63 3.00 11.90 -5.16
CA LYS A 63 1.84 12.81 -5.10
C LYS A 63 0.51 12.05 -4.93
N TYR A 64 0.39 10.87 -5.53
CA TYR A 64 -0.86 10.10 -5.63
C TYR A 64 -0.85 8.76 -4.88
N GLY A 65 0.24 8.44 -4.19
CA GLY A 65 0.39 7.18 -3.48
C GLY A 65 1.80 7.04 -2.90
N PHE A 66 2.16 5.83 -2.54
CA PHE A 66 3.42 5.52 -1.90
C PHE A 66 3.95 4.17 -2.40
N VAL A 67 5.26 4.02 -2.41
CA VAL A 67 5.92 2.78 -2.82
C VAL A 67 6.36 2.03 -1.58
N VAL A 68 6.03 0.76 -1.53
CA VAL A 68 6.40 -0.16 -0.45
C VAL A 68 7.33 -1.21 -1.00
N GLN A 69 8.47 -1.39 -0.36
CA GLN A 69 9.34 -2.55 -0.55
C GLN A 69 8.74 -3.72 0.22
N LEU A 70 8.16 -4.67 -0.52
CA LEU A 70 7.82 -6.00 -0.01
C LEU A 70 9.06 -6.90 -0.14
N ASN A 71 9.01 -8.09 0.48
CA ASN A 71 10.15 -9.03 0.46
C ASN A 71 10.64 -9.40 -0.95
N THR A 72 9.74 -9.44 -1.95
CA THR A 72 10.07 -9.91 -3.30
C THR A 72 10.15 -8.81 -4.35
N HIS A 73 9.48 -7.67 -4.14
CA HIS A 73 9.40 -6.57 -5.12
C HIS A 73 8.92 -5.27 -4.47
N LYS A 74 9.07 -4.16 -5.20
CA LYS A 74 8.43 -2.89 -4.85
C LYS A 74 7.02 -2.85 -5.42
N THR A 75 6.08 -2.36 -4.63
CA THR A 75 4.67 -2.20 -5.04
C THR A 75 4.22 -0.78 -4.77
N PHE A 76 3.51 -0.19 -5.73
CA PHE A 76 2.87 1.12 -5.56
C PHE A 76 1.46 0.94 -4.97
N PHE A 77 1.16 1.70 -3.93
CA PHE A 77 -0.14 1.74 -3.26
C PHE A 77 -0.73 3.15 -3.31
N ARG A 78 -2.04 3.25 -3.53
CA ARG A 78 -2.76 4.51 -3.41
C ARG A 78 -3.04 4.85 -1.94
N TYR A 79 -3.12 6.14 -1.63
CA TYR A 79 -3.42 6.59 -0.26
C TYR A 79 -4.81 6.16 0.22
N ASN A 80 -5.76 5.92 -0.68
CA ASN A 80 -7.09 5.40 -0.34
C ASN A 80 -7.05 4.05 0.39
N LEU A 81 -6.09 3.19 0.05
CA LEU A 81 -5.98 1.86 0.64
C LEU A 81 -5.66 1.91 2.15
N LEU A 82 -5.21 3.06 2.66
CA LEU A 82 -5.00 3.31 4.09
C LEU A 82 -6.31 3.47 4.87
N ARG A 83 -7.40 3.92 4.21
CA ARG A 83 -8.74 3.93 4.80
C ARG A 83 -9.36 2.58 4.51
N GLY A 84 -9.27 1.66 5.47
CA GLY A 84 -9.73 0.28 5.37
C GLY A 84 -11.22 0.02 5.16
N ARG A 85 -11.86 0.69 4.20
CA ARG A 85 -13.24 0.51 3.75
C ARG A 85 -13.34 -0.03 2.32
N GLU A 86 -12.24 -0.18 1.59
CA GLU A 86 -12.28 -0.88 0.30
C GLU A 86 -12.36 -2.40 0.54
N ILE A 87 -13.43 -3.01 0.05
CA ILE A 87 -13.63 -4.46 0.07
C ILE A 87 -12.59 -5.06 -0.87
N GLY A 88 -11.65 -5.86 -0.34
CA GLY A 88 -10.58 -6.50 -1.12
C GLY A 88 -9.19 -6.20 -0.56
N GLU A 89 -8.62 -5.05 -0.93
CA GLU A 89 -7.24 -4.69 -0.58
C GLU A 89 -7.19 -3.53 0.42
N ARG A 90 -6.46 -3.71 1.53
CA ARG A 90 -6.25 -2.69 2.56
C ARG A 90 -4.79 -2.62 2.96
N VAL A 91 -4.27 -1.42 3.20
CA VAL A 91 -2.94 -1.21 3.76
C VAL A 91 -3.07 -0.58 5.15
N GLU A 92 -2.42 -1.18 6.14
CA GLU A 92 -2.37 -0.67 7.49
C GLU A 92 -0.95 -0.23 7.84
N ILE A 93 -0.85 0.93 8.49
CA ILE A 93 0.42 1.46 8.97
C ILE A 93 0.73 0.78 10.30
N LEU A 94 1.83 0.01 10.34
CA LEU A 94 2.35 -0.49 11.60
C LEU A 94 3.00 0.68 12.32
N LYS A 95 2.24 1.33 13.20
CA LYS A 95 2.82 2.25 14.17
C LYS A 95 3.80 1.42 14.98
N GLY A 96 5.10 1.65 14.75
CA GLY A 96 6.12 1.20 15.68
C GLY A 96 5.67 1.69 17.05
N ARG A 97 5.53 0.76 18.00
CA ARG A 97 5.31 1.12 19.40
C ARG A 97 6.29 2.24 19.69
N ALA A 98 5.77 3.45 19.96
CA ALA A 98 6.57 4.44 20.63
C ALA A 98 6.94 3.77 21.95
N SER A 99 8.18 3.29 22.05
CA SER A 99 8.75 2.92 23.34
C SER A 99 8.63 4.17 24.20
N ARG A 100 7.71 4.10 25.18
CA ARG A 100 7.66 5.03 26.29
C ARG A 100 8.90 4.85 27.14
#